data_AF-A0A7X9B4M4-F1
#
_entry.id   AF-A0A7X9B4M4-F1
#
_cell.length_a   1.000
_cell.length_b   1.000
_cell.length_c   1.000
_cell.angle_alpha   90.00
_cell.angle_beta   90.00
_cell.angle_gamma   90.00
#
_symmetry.space_group_name_H-M   'P 1'
#
loop_
_entity.id
_entity.type
_entity.pdbx_description
1 polymer ?
#
loop_
_entity_poly.entity_id
_entity_poly.type
_entity_poly.pdbx_seq_one_letter_code
_entity_poly.pdbx_strand_id
1 'polypeptide(L)'
;MSTKITVKTGPHARMHCPVSVACALPVGKAVSLKAADGTVLPAQVFTQNGANALAFIIDSLPAKSELSYELCEGAAPTSGVTLKQHDEQIDVLYGGALFTTLHYGSKWAKPFLFPVIGPYGSTMTRAYPMIPDVEGEPKDHPHQKSFWTAWGDVNGTDGWGEQDGHGRVLCKEARILENGPVRARIALSCDWLSGDGNKLLEEEREYVFYMLPASARAVDMSVRFKATNSPVTFGDTKEGGICSIRVASSMDASGAGTIVNSYGAVGESETWGKRAEWCDYYGPVPGGTVGICIMDNPANHCYPTYWHVRNYGLMT
;
A
#
# COMPACT_ATOMS: atom_id res chain seq x y z
N MET A 1 -25.35 17.76 22.98
CA MET A 1 -25.48 16.29 23.10
C MET A 1 -24.14 15.70 22.73
N SER A 2 -23.57 14.80 23.54
CA SER A 2 -22.34 14.09 23.16
C SER A 2 -22.68 13.02 22.12
N THR A 3 -21.93 12.96 21.02
CA THR A 3 -22.07 11.90 20.03
C THR A 3 -21.41 10.63 20.58
N LYS A 4 -22.16 9.53 20.66
CA LYS A 4 -21.65 8.23 21.10
C LYS A 4 -21.46 7.31 19.89
N ILE A 5 -20.32 6.64 19.81
CA ILE A 5 -19.98 5.68 18.76
C ILE A 5 -19.82 4.32 19.42
N THR A 6 -20.58 3.32 18.97
CA THR A 6 -20.47 1.95 19.46
C THR A 6 -19.99 1.04 18.34
N VAL A 7 -18.87 0.36 18.57
CA VAL A 7 -18.37 -0.69 17.68
C VAL A 7 -18.72 -2.04 18.26
N LYS A 8 -19.30 -2.91 17.42
CA LYS A 8 -19.61 -4.29 17.77
C LYS A 8 -18.81 -5.24 16.89
N THR A 9 -18.19 -6.25 17.49
CA THR A 9 -17.48 -7.30 16.76
C THR A 9 -18.39 -8.48 16.53
N GLY A 10 -18.23 -9.12 15.37
CA GLY A 10 -18.88 -10.38 15.04
C GLY A 10 -18.14 -11.57 15.66
N PRO A 11 -18.11 -12.74 15.00
CA PRO A 11 -17.49 -13.95 15.54
C PRO A 11 -15.96 -13.90 15.66
N HIS A 12 -15.32 -12.85 15.16
CA HIS A 12 -13.87 -12.69 15.18
C HIS A 12 -13.48 -11.42 15.93
N ALA A 13 -12.35 -11.48 16.63
CA ALA A 13 -11.75 -10.31 17.26
C ALA A 13 -11.28 -9.29 16.21
N ARG A 14 -10.96 -8.08 16.67
CA ARG A 14 -10.34 -7.03 15.89
C ARG A 14 -9.05 -6.62 16.58
N MET A 15 -7.97 -6.55 15.82
CA MET A 15 -6.66 -6.08 16.26
C MET A 15 -6.16 -5.05 15.26
N HIS A 16 -5.73 -3.89 15.75
CA HIS A 16 -5.19 -2.79 14.94
C HIS A 16 -6.07 -2.45 13.73
N CYS A 17 -7.40 -2.45 13.92
CA CYS A 17 -8.37 -2.39 12.83
C CYS A 17 -8.78 -0.94 12.56
N PRO A 18 -8.49 -0.38 11.36
CA PRO A 18 -9.03 0.91 10.97
C PRO A 18 -10.55 0.85 10.85
N VAL A 19 -11.22 1.88 11.35
CA VAL A 19 -12.68 2.04 11.29
C VAL A 19 -13.00 3.41 10.75
N SER A 20 -13.99 3.47 9.86
CA SER A 20 -14.59 4.72 9.41
C SER A 20 -16.10 4.71 9.63
N VAL A 21 -16.66 5.83 10.09
CA VAL A 21 -18.11 6.02 10.24
C VAL A 21 -18.51 7.40 9.71
N ALA A 22 -19.70 7.52 9.12
CA ALA A 22 -20.22 8.81 8.66
C ALA A 22 -20.20 9.84 9.79
N CYS A 23 -19.79 11.07 9.47
CA CYS A 23 -19.62 12.13 10.45
C CYS A 23 -20.04 13.47 9.84
N ALA A 24 -20.74 14.31 10.62
CA ALA A 24 -21.14 15.65 10.18
C ALA A 24 -20.08 16.73 10.46
N LEU A 25 -19.01 16.40 11.19
CA LEU A 25 -17.96 17.36 11.50
C LEU A 25 -17.16 17.74 10.24
N PRO A 26 -16.60 18.95 10.18
CA PRO A 26 -15.74 19.35 9.07
C PRO A 26 -14.37 18.67 9.14
N VAL A 27 -13.78 18.40 7.98
CA VAL A 27 -12.38 17.95 7.86
C VAL A 27 -11.45 18.97 8.55
N GLY A 28 -10.44 18.47 9.27
CA GLY A 28 -9.49 19.30 10.02
C GLY A 28 -9.95 19.69 11.43
N LYS A 29 -11.19 19.40 11.83
CA LYS A 29 -11.62 19.55 13.24
C LYS A 29 -10.83 18.58 14.13
N ALA A 30 -10.14 19.12 15.14
CA ALA A 30 -9.44 18.33 16.14
C ALA A 30 -10.43 17.58 17.04
N VAL A 31 -10.34 16.25 17.05
CA VAL A 31 -11.24 15.36 17.78
C VAL A 31 -10.50 14.14 18.33
N SER A 32 -11.09 13.51 19.34
CA SER A 32 -10.65 12.25 19.91
C SER A 32 -11.84 11.39 20.32
N LEU A 33 -11.61 10.12 20.60
CA LEU A 33 -12.63 9.21 21.12
C LEU A 33 -12.26 8.76 22.53
N LYS A 34 -13.17 8.93 23.49
CA LYS A 34 -12.95 8.54 24.88
C LYS A 34 -13.84 7.36 25.27
N ALA A 35 -13.24 6.26 25.71
CA ALA A 35 -13.95 5.11 26.26
C ALA A 35 -14.31 5.34 27.75
N ALA A 36 -15.23 4.50 28.26
CA ALA A 36 -15.72 4.61 29.64
C ALA A 36 -14.64 4.36 30.70
N ASP A 37 -13.61 3.57 30.37
CA ASP A 37 -12.45 3.30 31.23
C ASP A 37 -11.42 4.45 31.24
N GLY A 38 -11.68 5.52 30.47
CA GLY A 38 -10.80 6.68 30.36
C GLY A 38 -9.81 6.61 29.21
N THR A 39 -9.71 5.49 28.48
CA THR A 39 -8.85 5.37 27.29
C THR A 39 -9.24 6.40 26.25
N VAL A 40 -8.26 7.13 25.70
CA VAL A 40 -8.46 8.12 24.63
C VAL A 40 -7.77 7.65 23.37
N LEU A 41 -8.54 7.48 22.30
CA LEU A 41 -8.04 7.15 20.97
C LEU A 41 -7.92 8.40 20.10
N PRO A 42 -6.88 8.48 19.26
CA PRO A 42 -6.84 9.45 18.19
C PRO A 42 -7.98 9.21 17.20
N ALA A 43 -8.56 10.29 16.71
CA ALA A 43 -9.59 10.26 15.68
C ALA A 43 -9.36 11.38 14.67
N GLN A 44 -9.86 11.19 13.45
CA GLN A 44 -9.56 12.06 12.32
C GLN A 44 -10.76 12.18 11.41
N VAL A 45 -11.20 13.40 11.11
CA VAL A 45 -12.29 13.64 10.15
C VAL A 45 -11.69 13.77 8.76
N PHE A 46 -12.21 13.01 7.80
CA PHE A 46 -11.73 12.95 6.41
C PHE A 46 -12.90 12.89 5.42
N THR A 47 -12.61 13.13 4.14
CA THR A 47 -13.62 13.01 3.06
C THR A 47 -13.55 11.65 2.39
N GLN A 48 -14.70 10.99 2.33
CA GLN A 48 -14.93 9.71 1.67
C GLN A 48 -16.19 9.81 0.81
N ASN A 49 -16.09 9.52 -0.49
CA ASN A 49 -17.22 9.54 -1.43
C ASN A 49 -18.01 10.87 -1.42
N GLY A 50 -17.32 12.01 -1.27
CA GLY A 50 -17.94 13.33 -1.23
C GLY A 50 -18.62 13.69 0.10
N ALA A 51 -18.58 12.82 1.11
CA ALA A 51 -19.11 13.06 2.45
C ALA A 51 -18.00 12.98 3.52
N ASN A 52 -18.24 13.58 4.68
CA ASN A 52 -17.30 13.51 5.78
C ASN A 52 -17.49 12.21 6.58
N ALA A 53 -16.39 11.64 7.02
CA ALA A 53 -16.32 10.46 7.85
C ALA A 53 -15.30 10.66 8.96
N LEU A 54 -15.48 9.96 10.07
CA LEU A 54 -14.55 9.90 11.18
C LEU A 54 -13.78 8.58 11.09
N ALA A 55 -12.45 8.66 11.02
CA ALA A 55 -11.53 7.53 11.11
C ALA A 55 -10.95 7.40 12.53
N PHE A 56 -10.77 6.17 12.99
CA PHE A 56 -10.01 5.80 14.19
C PHE A 56 -9.52 4.35 14.04
N ILE A 57 -8.58 3.92 14.89
CA ILE A 57 -8.06 2.55 14.88
C ILE A 57 -8.41 1.88 16.20
N ILE A 58 -9.01 0.70 16.12
CA ILE A 58 -9.24 -0.15 17.29
C ILE A 58 -7.96 -0.93 17.55
N ASP A 59 -7.36 -0.74 18.73
CA ASP A 59 -6.17 -1.48 19.12
C ASP A 59 -6.46 -2.98 19.33
N SER A 60 -7.42 -3.29 20.20
CA SER A 60 -7.92 -4.64 20.44
C SER A 60 -9.39 -4.61 20.84
N LEU A 61 -10.20 -5.50 20.26
CA LEU A 61 -11.58 -5.74 20.68
C LEU A 61 -11.90 -7.23 20.48
N PRO A 62 -12.26 -7.98 21.55
CA PRO A 62 -12.55 -9.41 21.47
C PRO A 62 -13.65 -9.76 20.47
N ALA A 63 -13.80 -11.05 20.16
CA ALA A 63 -14.95 -11.52 19.38
C ALA A 63 -16.25 -11.38 20.19
N LYS A 64 -17.37 -11.12 19.50
CA LYS A 64 -18.73 -11.03 20.07
C LYS A 64 -18.83 -10.04 21.25
N SER A 65 -18.10 -8.94 21.17
CA SER A 65 -18.09 -7.88 22.17
C SER A 65 -18.45 -6.53 21.56
N GLU A 66 -18.67 -5.53 22.40
CA GLU A 66 -18.85 -4.15 21.96
C GLU A 66 -18.08 -3.19 22.84
N LEU A 67 -17.66 -2.07 22.26
CA LEU A 67 -17.02 -0.98 22.96
C LEU A 67 -17.63 0.34 22.47
N SER A 68 -17.90 1.23 23.41
CA SER A 68 -18.48 2.54 23.14
C SER A 68 -17.50 3.65 23.47
N TYR A 69 -17.49 4.66 22.61
CA TYR A 69 -16.70 5.86 22.75
C TYR A 69 -17.59 7.09 22.73
N GLU A 70 -17.22 8.10 23.51
CA GLU A 70 -17.73 9.45 23.37
C GLU A 70 -16.81 10.24 22.43
N LEU A 71 -17.40 10.92 21.46
CA LEU A 71 -16.69 11.87 20.61
C LEU A 71 -16.40 13.14 21.40
N CYS A 72 -15.13 13.48 21.53
CA CYS A 72 -14.66 14.65 22.25
C CYS A 72 -14.04 15.66 21.28
N GLU A 73 -14.17 16.95 21.60
CA GLU A 73 -13.37 17.99 20.97
C GLU A 73 -11.95 17.99 21.53
N GLY A 74 -10.97 18.30 20.67
CA GLY A 74 -9.55 18.29 21.02
C GLY A 74 -8.86 17.03 20.50
N ALA A 75 -7.59 17.17 20.12
CA ALA A 75 -6.80 16.06 19.62
C ALA A 75 -6.25 15.21 20.76
N ALA A 76 -6.22 13.90 20.57
CA ALA A 76 -5.44 13.02 21.43
C ALA A 76 -3.94 13.31 21.23
N PRO A 77 -3.11 13.27 22.29
CA PRO A 77 -1.67 13.40 22.15
C PRO A 77 -1.11 12.14 21.46
N THR A 78 -0.84 12.24 20.16
CA THR A 78 -0.23 11.14 19.40
C THR A 78 0.68 11.67 18.30
N SER A 79 1.65 10.83 17.94
CA SER A 79 2.32 10.93 16.67
C SER A 79 1.40 10.40 15.56
N GLY A 80 1.43 11.00 14.38
CA GLY A 80 0.61 10.59 13.24
C GLY A 80 1.43 10.12 12.04
N VAL A 81 0.74 9.86 10.94
CA VAL A 81 1.38 9.72 9.63
C VAL A 81 1.47 11.11 9.00
N THR A 82 2.68 11.52 8.65
CA THR A 82 2.96 12.81 8.02
C THR A 82 3.61 12.60 6.66
N LEU A 83 3.08 13.30 5.66
CA LEU A 83 3.58 13.35 4.30
C LEU A 83 4.35 14.64 4.10
N LYS A 84 5.60 14.54 3.64
CA LYS A 84 6.42 15.69 3.30
C LYS A 84 6.76 15.64 1.82
N GLN A 85 6.17 16.56 1.06
CA GLN A 85 6.47 16.71 -0.36
C GLN A 85 7.78 17.48 -0.50
N HIS A 86 8.65 16.93 -1.34
CA HIS A 86 9.85 17.59 -1.85
C HIS A 86 9.63 17.80 -3.35
N ASP A 87 10.68 17.75 -4.17
CA ASP A 87 10.57 17.89 -5.63
C ASP A 87 9.74 16.77 -6.29
N GLU A 88 10.34 15.82 -7.00
CA GLU A 88 9.63 14.70 -7.61
C GLU A 88 9.36 13.53 -6.62
N GLN A 89 9.20 13.84 -5.32
CA GLN A 89 9.11 12.88 -4.22
C GLN A 89 8.18 13.30 -3.07
N ILE A 90 7.56 12.32 -2.40
CA ILE A 90 6.84 12.51 -1.12
C ILE A 90 7.32 11.49 -0.09
N ASP A 91 7.89 11.96 1.02
CA ASP A 91 8.22 11.12 2.16
C ASP A 91 6.98 10.79 2.98
N VAL A 92 6.88 9.53 3.41
CA VAL A 92 5.86 9.02 4.32
C VAL A 92 6.52 8.74 5.68
N LEU A 93 6.17 9.54 6.68
CA LEU A 93 6.76 9.49 8.00
C LEU A 93 5.76 9.00 9.04
N TYR A 94 6.16 8.03 9.86
CA TYR A 94 5.41 7.52 11.00
C TYR A 94 6.04 8.06 12.28
N GLY A 95 5.34 8.98 12.95
CA GLY A 95 5.87 9.67 14.12
C GLY A 95 7.24 10.31 13.92
N GLY A 96 7.50 10.79 12.70
CA GLY A 96 8.75 11.42 12.30
C GLY A 96 9.81 10.48 11.72
N ALA A 97 9.67 9.16 11.89
CA ALA A 97 10.57 8.18 11.27
C ALA A 97 10.12 7.83 9.85
N LEU A 98 11.06 7.70 8.91
CA LEU A 98 10.77 7.33 7.54
C LEU A 98 10.21 5.90 7.45
N PHE A 99 9.07 5.75 6.79
CA PHE A 99 8.53 4.46 6.39
C PHE A 99 8.87 4.17 4.92
N THR A 100 8.54 5.11 4.04
CA THR A 100 8.82 5.01 2.60
C THR A 100 8.82 6.38 1.95
N THR A 101 9.33 6.46 0.72
CA THR A 101 9.24 7.65 -0.12
C THR A 101 8.58 7.27 -1.44
N LEU A 102 7.56 8.01 -1.85
CA LEU A 102 7.00 7.92 -3.19
C LEU A 102 7.91 8.68 -4.14
N HIS A 103 8.45 7.98 -5.14
CA HIS A 103 9.21 8.55 -6.26
C HIS A 103 8.28 8.61 -7.46
N TYR A 104 7.92 9.81 -7.91
CA TYR A 104 7.02 10.00 -9.06
C TYR A 104 7.65 10.77 -10.21
N GLY A 105 8.95 11.04 -10.10
CA GLY A 105 9.73 11.76 -11.10
C GLY A 105 9.93 11.03 -12.41
N SER A 106 10.14 11.82 -13.46
CA SER A 106 10.29 11.34 -14.83
C SER A 106 11.62 10.61 -15.11
N LYS A 107 12.55 10.61 -14.15
CA LYS A 107 13.79 9.80 -14.20
C LYS A 107 13.49 8.32 -14.42
N TRP A 108 12.43 7.80 -13.81
CA TRP A 108 12.07 6.39 -13.87
C TRP A 108 10.90 6.15 -14.81
N ALA A 109 10.75 4.92 -15.32
CA ALA A 109 9.68 4.59 -16.24
C ALA A 109 8.29 4.67 -15.58
N LYS A 110 8.23 4.47 -14.25
CA LYS A 110 7.00 4.30 -13.46
C LYS A 110 7.19 4.86 -12.04
N PRO A 111 6.14 5.39 -11.38
CA PRO A 111 6.19 5.75 -9.96
C PRO A 111 6.27 4.52 -9.05
N PHE A 112 7.01 4.63 -7.95
CA PHE A 112 7.19 3.56 -6.97
C PHE A 112 7.45 4.10 -5.55
N LEU A 113 7.26 3.25 -4.55
CA LEU A 113 7.55 3.51 -3.14
C LEU A 113 8.87 2.82 -2.76
N PHE A 114 9.87 3.57 -2.31
CA PHE A 114 11.18 3.05 -1.89
C PHE A 114 11.88 3.96 -0.88
N PRO A 115 12.56 3.41 0.13
CA PRO A 115 12.50 2.01 0.58
C PRO A 115 11.18 1.69 1.27
N VAL A 116 10.82 0.42 1.47
CA VAL A 116 9.78 0.04 2.45
C VAL A 116 10.50 -0.38 3.72
N ILE A 117 10.35 0.39 4.80
CA ILE A 117 11.07 0.16 6.07
C ILE A 117 10.16 -0.59 7.05
N GLY A 118 10.69 -1.67 7.60
CA GLY A 118 9.99 -2.56 8.52
C GLY A 118 10.10 -2.18 9.99
N PRO A 119 9.51 -3.01 10.88
CA PRO A 119 9.42 -2.73 12.31
C PRO A 119 10.77 -2.62 13.03
N TYR A 120 11.82 -3.24 12.50
CA TYR A 120 13.18 -3.17 13.06
C TYR A 120 14.03 -2.01 12.50
N GLY A 121 13.45 -1.16 11.66
CA GLY A 121 14.18 -0.09 10.95
C GLY A 121 14.96 -0.57 9.72
N SER A 122 14.98 -1.89 9.46
CA SER A 122 15.57 -2.50 8.27
C SER A 122 14.64 -2.36 7.05
N THR A 123 15.22 -2.27 5.86
CA THR A 123 14.47 -2.28 4.60
C THR A 123 13.91 -3.68 4.32
N MET A 124 12.65 -3.76 3.93
CA MET A 124 11.94 -4.99 3.60
C MET A 124 11.87 -5.24 2.08
N THR A 125 12.28 -4.25 1.28
CA THR A 125 12.32 -4.33 -0.17
C THR A 125 13.75 -4.17 -0.69
N ARG A 126 14.01 -4.75 -1.86
CA ARG A 126 15.31 -4.72 -2.52
C ARG A 126 15.73 -3.28 -2.87
N ALA A 127 17.03 -3.01 -2.77
CA ALA A 127 17.56 -1.66 -2.98
C ALA A 127 17.91 -1.34 -4.44
N TYR A 128 18.37 -2.33 -5.21
CA TYR A 128 18.68 -2.20 -6.62
C TYR A 128 17.41 -1.96 -7.45
N PRO A 129 17.45 -1.07 -8.46
CA PRO A 129 18.59 -0.26 -8.90
C PRO A 129 18.71 1.11 -8.21
N MET A 130 17.84 1.45 -7.26
CA MET A 130 17.83 2.76 -6.58
C MET A 130 19.12 3.00 -5.80
N ILE A 131 19.70 1.95 -5.22
CA ILE A 131 21.05 1.94 -4.62
C ILE A 131 21.84 0.82 -5.32
N PRO A 132 22.74 1.14 -6.28
CA PRO A 132 23.29 0.14 -7.20
C PRO A 132 24.41 -0.73 -6.62
N ASP A 133 24.99 -0.36 -5.48
CA ASP A 133 26.22 -0.95 -4.95
C ASP A 133 26.05 -1.55 -3.54
N VAL A 134 24.87 -2.12 -3.27
CA VAL A 134 24.66 -2.95 -2.09
C VAL A 134 25.41 -4.27 -2.26
N GLU A 135 26.33 -4.57 -1.34
CA GLU A 135 27.16 -5.77 -1.39
C GLU A 135 26.30 -7.04 -1.36
N GLY A 136 26.59 -7.98 -2.26
CA GLY A 136 25.88 -9.25 -2.36
C GLY A 136 24.48 -9.18 -2.99
N GLU A 137 23.95 -7.99 -3.26
CA GLU A 137 22.66 -7.84 -3.92
C GLU A 137 22.81 -8.06 -5.44
N PRO A 138 21.98 -8.93 -6.07
CA PRO A 138 22.00 -9.09 -7.52
C PRO A 138 21.75 -7.77 -8.25
N LYS A 139 22.19 -7.66 -9.51
CA LYS A 139 21.93 -6.50 -10.40
C LYS A 139 21.00 -6.85 -11.57
N ASP A 140 20.12 -7.83 -11.36
CA ASP A 140 19.10 -8.27 -12.32
C ASP A 140 17.79 -7.47 -12.19
N HIS A 141 16.87 -7.64 -13.15
CA HIS A 141 15.51 -7.09 -13.11
C HIS A 141 15.40 -5.61 -12.65
N PRO A 142 16.14 -4.65 -13.25
CA PRO A 142 16.15 -3.25 -12.81
C PRO A 142 14.77 -2.56 -12.85
N HIS A 143 13.80 -3.13 -13.57
CA HIS A 143 12.42 -2.65 -13.61
C HIS A 143 11.63 -2.93 -12.32
N GLN A 144 12.09 -3.85 -11.45
CA GLN A 144 11.38 -4.24 -10.21
C GLN A 144 11.77 -3.34 -9.03
N LYS A 145 11.10 -2.20 -8.92
CA LYS A 145 11.47 -1.13 -7.98
C LYS A 145 10.60 -1.15 -6.73
N SER A 146 11.01 -1.95 -5.74
CA SER A 146 10.43 -1.96 -4.39
C SER A 146 8.92 -2.21 -4.37
N PHE A 147 8.05 -1.19 -4.29
CA PHE A 147 6.59 -1.32 -4.38
C PHE A 147 6.05 -0.41 -5.50
N TRP A 148 5.51 -0.99 -6.57
CA TRP A 148 5.10 -0.28 -7.78
C TRP A 148 3.84 -0.86 -8.45
N THR A 149 3.42 -0.22 -9.55
CA THR A 149 2.34 -0.67 -10.44
C THR A 149 2.87 -0.76 -11.85
N ALA A 150 2.50 -1.82 -12.55
CA ALA A 150 2.82 -2.11 -13.93
C ALA A 150 1.79 -3.09 -14.53
N TRP A 151 1.90 -3.33 -15.83
CA TRP A 151 1.21 -4.44 -16.49
C TRP A 151 2.01 -4.88 -17.71
N GLY A 152 2.07 -6.17 -17.99
CA GLY A 152 2.93 -6.73 -19.04
C GLY A 152 2.56 -6.34 -20.46
N ASP A 153 1.28 -6.16 -20.77
CA ASP A 153 0.82 -5.74 -22.09
C ASP A 153 -0.42 -4.84 -22.00
N VAL A 154 -0.29 -3.58 -22.45
CA VAL A 154 -1.40 -2.64 -22.63
C VAL A 154 -1.44 -2.21 -24.10
N ASN A 155 -2.45 -2.68 -24.85
CA ASN A 155 -2.59 -2.42 -26.28
C ASN A 155 -1.33 -2.75 -27.12
N GLY A 156 -0.62 -3.83 -26.80
CA GLY A 156 0.62 -4.27 -27.45
C GLY A 156 1.88 -3.59 -26.90
N THR A 157 1.78 -2.76 -25.87
CA THR A 157 2.91 -2.08 -25.23
C THR A 157 3.32 -2.79 -23.94
N ASP A 158 4.61 -3.11 -23.81
CA ASP A 158 5.18 -3.60 -22.55
C ASP A 158 5.24 -2.49 -21.49
N GLY A 159 4.36 -2.55 -20.49
CA GLY A 159 4.36 -1.66 -19.33
C GLY A 159 5.15 -2.18 -18.14
N TRP A 160 5.63 -3.43 -18.18
CA TRP A 160 6.34 -4.09 -17.09
C TRP A 160 7.84 -3.92 -17.20
N GLY A 161 8.41 -4.33 -18.32
CA GLY A 161 9.82 -4.23 -18.62
C GLY A 161 10.30 -2.79 -18.77
N GLU A 162 11.61 -2.65 -18.92
CA GLU A 162 12.30 -1.39 -19.24
C GLU A 162 13.31 -1.62 -20.37
N GLN A 163 12.96 -2.50 -21.33
CA GLN A 163 13.75 -2.77 -22.55
C GLN A 163 13.44 -1.73 -23.63
N ASP A 164 14.21 -1.72 -24.74
CA ASP A 164 13.95 -0.81 -25.86
C ASP A 164 12.48 -0.91 -26.34
N GLY A 165 11.81 0.23 -26.44
CA GLY A 165 10.39 0.31 -26.85
C GLY A 165 9.36 0.10 -25.73
N HIS A 166 9.77 -0.06 -24.46
CA HIS A 166 8.84 -0.15 -23.33
C HIS A 166 7.96 1.10 -23.16
N GLY A 167 6.76 0.90 -22.64
CA GLY A 167 5.86 1.96 -22.22
C GLY A 167 6.22 2.59 -20.89
N ARG A 168 5.57 3.70 -20.56
CA ARG A 168 5.84 4.48 -19.34
C ARG A 168 4.57 4.83 -18.61
N VAL A 169 4.65 4.95 -17.29
CA VAL A 169 3.61 5.57 -16.46
C VAL A 169 4.13 6.92 -16.03
N LEU A 170 3.68 7.99 -16.68
CA LEU A 170 4.09 9.35 -16.41
C LEU A 170 3.17 9.98 -15.36
N CYS A 171 3.69 10.27 -14.17
CA CYS A 171 2.94 11.02 -13.18
C CYS A 171 2.75 12.48 -13.61
N LYS A 172 1.50 12.89 -13.78
CA LYS A 172 1.10 14.25 -14.14
C LYS A 172 0.93 15.12 -12.91
N GLU A 173 0.41 14.55 -11.84
CA GLU A 173 0.16 15.25 -10.58
C GLU A 173 0.31 14.28 -9.41
N ALA A 174 0.99 14.73 -8.34
CA ALA A 174 1.04 14.05 -7.06
C ALA A 174 0.54 15.01 -5.97
N ARG A 175 -0.52 14.62 -5.25
CA ARG A 175 -1.17 15.43 -4.22
C ARG A 175 -1.16 14.74 -2.87
N ILE A 176 -0.78 15.48 -1.85
CA ILE A 176 -1.08 15.14 -0.46
C ILE A 176 -2.54 15.53 -0.21
N LEU A 177 -3.42 14.55 -0.03
CA LEU A 177 -4.83 14.78 0.25
C LEU A 177 -5.12 14.90 1.75
N GLU A 178 -4.30 14.26 2.58
CA GLU A 178 -4.57 14.11 4.00
C GLU A 178 -3.28 13.80 4.77
N ASN A 179 -3.14 14.40 5.95
CA ASN A 179 -2.18 14.05 6.99
C ASN A 179 -2.92 13.99 8.32
N GLY A 180 -2.50 13.12 9.24
CA GLY A 180 -3.10 13.16 10.56
C GLY A 180 -2.76 12.01 11.50
N PRO A 181 -3.39 12.02 12.68
CA PRO A 181 -3.08 11.11 13.78
C PRO A 181 -3.52 9.67 13.52
N VAL A 182 -4.40 9.42 12.56
CA VAL A 182 -4.94 8.09 12.25
C VAL A 182 -4.47 7.61 10.88
N ARG A 183 -4.46 8.50 9.88
CA ARG A 183 -4.12 8.16 8.50
C ARG A 183 -3.55 9.33 7.73
N ALA A 184 -2.84 9.02 6.65
CA ALA A 184 -2.46 9.97 5.61
C ALA A 184 -2.80 9.41 4.23
N ARG A 185 -2.98 10.29 3.23
CA ARG A 185 -3.38 9.90 1.88
C ARG A 185 -2.64 10.68 0.80
N ILE A 186 -2.10 9.95 -0.16
CA ILE A 186 -1.52 10.49 -1.40
C ILE A 186 -2.43 10.11 -2.57
N ALA A 187 -2.63 11.02 -3.52
CA ALA A 187 -3.24 10.72 -4.81
C ALA A 187 -2.29 11.08 -5.95
N LEU A 188 -2.25 10.21 -6.95
CA LEU A 188 -1.55 10.40 -8.22
C LEU A 188 -2.55 10.44 -9.37
N SER A 189 -2.28 11.29 -10.35
CA SER A 189 -2.84 11.20 -11.71
C SER A 189 -1.69 10.89 -12.66
N CYS A 190 -1.80 9.81 -13.43
CA CYS A 190 -0.76 9.36 -14.35
C CYS A 190 -1.31 9.11 -15.75
N ASP A 191 -0.49 9.33 -16.76
CA ASP A 191 -0.72 8.86 -18.12
C ASP A 191 0.10 7.59 -18.36
N TRP A 192 -0.54 6.54 -18.88
CA TRP A 192 0.19 5.40 -19.43
C TRP A 192 0.46 5.67 -20.90
N LEU A 193 1.72 5.55 -21.30
CA LEU A 193 2.23 5.90 -22.62
C LEU A 193 2.84 4.66 -23.29
N SER A 194 2.71 4.56 -24.60
CA SER A 194 3.45 3.59 -25.42
C SER A 194 4.94 3.93 -25.50
N GLY A 195 5.76 3.03 -26.05
CA GLY A 195 7.18 3.29 -26.29
C GLY A 195 7.45 4.49 -27.21
N ASP A 196 6.50 4.81 -28.09
CA ASP A 196 6.55 6.00 -28.96
C ASP A 196 5.97 7.27 -28.30
N GLY A 197 5.58 7.19 -27.03
CA GLY A 197 5.03 8.32 -26.27
C GLY A 197 3.54 8.60 -26.49
N ASN A 198 2.82 7.75 -27.21
CA ASN A 198 1.38 7.90 -27.42
C ASN A 198 0.61 7.52 -26.15
N LYS A 199 -0.38 8.31 -25.76
CA LYS A 199 -1.21 8.03 -24.58
C LYS A 199 -2.14 6.83 -24.82
N LEU A 200 -2.05 5.85 -23.94
CA LEU A 200 -2.85 4.62 -23.94
C LEU A 200 -4.09 4.77 -23.04
N LEU A 201 -3.89 5.24 -21.80
CA LEU A 201 -4.95 5.42 -20.80
C LEU A 201 -4.53 6.42 -19.72
N GLU A 202 -5.50 6.83 -18.89
CA GLU A 202 -5.25 7.56 -17.64
C GLU A 202 -5.38 6.63 -16.43
N GLU A 203 -4.58 6.89 -15.41
CA GLU A 203 -4.61 6.24 -14.10
C GLU A 203 -4.85 7.27 -12.99
N GLU A 204 -5.77 6.96 -12.09
CA GLU A 204 -5.85 7.58 -10.77
C GLU A 204 -5.42 6.56 -9.72
N ARG A 205 -4.39 6.86 -8.94
CA ARG A 205 -3.88 5.99 -7.88
C ARG A 205 -3.96 6.69 -6.54
N GLU A 206 -4.44 5.98 -5.52
CA GLU A 206 -4.38 6.46 -4.14
C GLU A 206 -3.63 5.47 -3.25
N TYR A 207 -2.82 6.01 -2.34
CA TYR A 207 -2.25 5.28 -1.22
C TYR A 207 -2.81 5.86 0.09
N VAL A 208 -3.29 4.99 0.97
CA VAL A 208 -3.73 5.34 2.32
C VAL A 208 -2.84 4.63 3.34
N PHE A 209 -2.15 5.40 4.17
CA PHE A 209 -1.23 4.91 5.19
C PHE A 209 -1.89 5.04 6.56
N TYR A 210 -2.01 3.95 7.31
CA TYR A 210 -2.64 3.94 8.64
C TYR A 210 -1.61 3.97 9.76
N MET A 211 -1.86 4.75 10.81
CA MET A 211 -1.01 4.87 12.01
C MET A 211 -1.17 3.65 12.95
N LEU A 212 -0.67 2.49 12.52
CA LEU A 212 -0.61 1.28 13.34
C LEU A 212 0.60 1.30 14.30
N PRO A 213 0.63 0.44 15.33
CA PRO A 213 1.81 0.30 16.20
C PRO A 213 3.08 -0.04 15.43
N ALA A 214 4.25 0.24 16.02
CA ALA A 214 5.54 0.11 15.35
C ALA A 214 5.80 -1.27 14.73
N SER A 215 5.22 -2.34 15.30
CA SER A 215 5.30 -3.73 14.83
C SER A 215 4.58 -4.01 13.51
N ALA A 216 3.68 -3.13 13.06
CA ALA A 216 2.87 -3.35 11.86
C ALA A 216 2.73 -2.07 11.03
N ARG A 217 2.53 -2.24 9.73
CA ARG A 217 2.14 -1.17 8.81
C ARG A 217 1.00 -1.69 7.94
N ALA A 218 0.09 -0.81 7.57
CA ALA A 218 -0.97 -1.11 6.63
C ALA A 218 -1.06 0.03 5.61
N VAL A 219 -1.13 -0.36 4.34
CA VAL A 219 -1.27 0.55 3.21
C VAL A 219 -2.40 0.03 2.35
N ASP A 220 -3.48 0.80 2.21
CA ASP A 220 -4.44 0.54 1.16
C ASP A 220 -3.94 1.20 -0.12
N MET A 221 -4.01 0.47 -1.21
CA MET A 221 -3.74 0.96 -2.55
C MET A 221 -4.97 0.79 -3.41
N SER A 222 -5.37 1.84 -4.12
CA SER A 222 -6.40 1.76 -5.16
C SER A 222 -5.87 2.32 -6.46
N VAL A 223 -6.24 1.67 -7.56
CA VAL A 223 -5.88 2.09 -8.92
C VAL A 223 -7.14 2.08 -9.76
N ARG A 224 -7.44 3.20 -10.41
CA ARG A 224 -8.54 3.34 -11.36
C ARG A 224 -7.98 3.68 -12.72
N PHE A 225 -8.23 2.81 -13.68
CA PHE A 225 -7.91 3.04 -15.09
C PHE A 225 -9.09 3.69 -15.81
N LYS A 226 -8.80 4.66 -16.67
CA LYS A 226 -9.76 5.34 -17.55
C LYS A 226 -9.28 5.26 -18.99
N ALA A 227 -10.03 4.56 -19.82
CA ALA A 227 -9.85 4.62 -21.27
C ALA A 227 -10.38 5.96 -21.79
N THR A 228 -9.49 6.91 -22.08
CA THR A 228 -9.89 8.29 -22.45
C THR A 228 -9.89 8.56 -23.96
N ASN A 229 -9.18 7.73 -24.75
CA ASN A 229 -8.95 8.00 -26.17
C ASN A 229 -9.52 6.89 -27.07
N SER A 230 -9.28 5.63 -26.72
CA SER A 230 -9.66 4.45 -27.48
C SER A 230 -9.91 3.26 -26.55
N PRO A 231 -10.50 2.15 -27.03
CA PRO A 231 -10.53 0.91 -26.26
C PRO A 231 -9.14 0.50 -25.76
N VAL A 232 -9.09 0.04 -24.52
CA VAL A 232 -7.87 -0.42 -23.85
C VAL A 232 -8.03 -1.90 -23.57
N THR A 233 -7.07 -2.70 -24.02
CA THR A 233 -6.94 -4.12 -23.75
C THR A 233 -5.71 -4.35 -22.89
N PHE A 234 -5.93 -4.94 -21.74
CA PHE A 234 -4.88 -5.51 -20.90
C PHE A 234 -4.64 -6.95 -21.39
N GLY A 235 -3.48 -7.21 -21.99
CA GLY A 235 -3.11 -8.51 -22.53
C GLY A 235 -2.84 -9.55 -21.45
N ASP A 236 -3.11 -10.81 -21.78
CA ASP A 236 -2.82 -11.96 -20.90
C ASP A 236 -1.33 -12.28 -20.94
N THR A 237 -0.62 -11.76 -19.96
CA THR A 237 0.82 -11.97 -19.75
C THR A 237 1.02 -12.46 -18.31
N LYS A 238 2.16 -13.11 -18.05
CA LYS A 238 2.45 -13.55 -16.67
C LYS A 238 2.64 -12.35 -15.72
N GLU A 239 2.93 -11.17 -16.26
CA GLU A 239 3.20 -9.91 -15.56
C GLU A 239 1.93 -9.07 -15.23
N GLY A 240 1.04 -9.58 -14.37
CA GLY A 240 -0.22 -8.94 -13.93
C GLY A 240 -0.08 -7.85 -12.84
N GLY A 241 0.81 -6.88 -13.05
CA GLY A 241 1.48 -6.08 -12.01
C GLY A 241 0.78 -4.93 -11.27
N ILE A 242 -0.47 -5.01 -10.81
CA ILE A 242 -1.14 -3.79 -10.26
C ILE A 242 -0.56 -3.36 -8.89
N CYS A 243 -0.32 -4.32 -8.00
CA CYS A 243 0.30 -4.13 -6.69
C CYS A 243 1.53 -5.05 -6.61
N SER A 244 2.66 -4.56 -7.09
CA SER A 244 3.88 -5.36 -7.22
C SER A 244 4.91 -4.99 -6.17
N ILE A 245 5.51 -6.01 -5.55
CA ILE A 245 6.54 -5.87 -4.54
C ILE A 245 7.76 -6.74 -4.88
N ARG A 246 8.96 -6.17 -4.70
CA ARG A 246 10.24 -6.90 -4.72
C ARG A 246 10.83 -6.87 -3.31
N VAL A 247 10.72 -7.99 -2.59
CA VAL A 247 11.25 -8.11 -1.22
C VAL A 247 12.78 -7.98 -1.20
N ALA A 248 13.33 -7.65 -0.04
CA ALA A 248 14.79 -7.59 0.16
C ALA A 248 15.43 -8.94 -0.19
N SER A 249 16.65 -8.95 -0.75
CA SER A 249 17.29 -10.21 -1.16
C SER A 249 17.52 -11.21 -0.02
N SER A 250 17.62 -10.76 1.22
CA SER A 250 17.67 -11.65 2.39
C SER A 250 16.35 -12.41 2.63
N MET A 251 15.25 -11.91 2.08
CA MET A 251 13.92 -12.50 2.13
C MET A 251 13.59 -13.32 0.87
N ASP A 252 14.50 -13.49 -0.08
CA ASP A 252 14.26 -14.32 -1.27
C ASP A 252 14.01 -15.78 -0.85
N ALA A 253 12.95 -16.41 -1.36
CA ALA A 253 12.62 -17.81 -1.11
C ALA A 253 13.54 -18.81 -1.86
N SER A 254 14.40 -18.32 -2.76
CA SER A 254 15.58 -19.07 -3.20
C SER A 254 16.63 -19.24 -2.08
N GLY A 255 16.54 -18.44 -1.02
CA GLY A 255 17.37 -18.49 0.18
C GLY A 255 16.52 -18.80 1.42
N ALA A 256 16.44 -17.85 2.34
CA ALA A 256 15.79 -18.02 3.65
C ALA A 256 14.34 -17.50 3.71
N GLY A 257 13.82 -16.97 2.61
CA GLY A 257 12.44 -16.52 2.50
C GLY A 257 11.43 -17.64 2.33
N THR A 258 10.15 -17.30 2.43
CA THR A 258 9.04 -18.22 2.19
C THR A 258 7.84 -17.45 1.66
N ILE A 259 7.17 -18.05 0.68
CA ILE A 259 5.92 -17.55 0.11
C ILE A 259 4.80 -18.46 0.59
N VAL A 260 3.71 -17.89 1.07
CA VAL A 260 2.49 -18.63 1.45
C VAL A 260 1.24 -17.89 0.97
N ASN A 261 0.13 -18.60 0.78
CA ASN A 261 -1.13 -17.96 0.39
C ASN A 261 -2.33 -18.41 1.23
N SER A 262 -3.48 -17.78 0.99
CA SER A 262 -4.73 -18.02 1.74
C SER A 262 -5.27 -19.45 1.70
N TYR A 263 -4.82 -20.27 0.74
CA TYR A 263 -5.22 -21.68 0.63
C TYR A 263 -4.20 -22.64 1.24
N GLY A 264 -3.17 -22.12 1.91
CA GLY A 264 -2.13 -22.92 2.56
C GLY A 264 -1.05 -23.44 1.62
N ALA A 265 -1.00 -22.93 0.38
CA ALA A 265 0.10 -23.25 -0.55
C ALA A 265 1.41 -22.65 -0.05
N VAL A 266 2.53 -23.34 -0.29
CA VAL A 266 3.87 -22.93 0.15
C VAL A 266 4.87 -22.95 -1.00
N GLY A 267 5.63 -21.86 -1.14
CA GLY A 267 6.67 -21.71 -2.15
C GLY A 267 6.14 -21.46 -3.57
N GLU A 268 7.03 -21.06 -4.48
CA GLU A 268 6.66 -20.67 -5.86
C GLU A 268 5.87 -21.76 -6.62
N SER A 269 6.23 -23.03 -6.48
CA SER A 269 5.60 -24.15 -7.20
C SER A 269 4.11 -24.30 -6.91
N GLU A 270 3.67 -23.91 -5.71
CA GLU A 270 2.29 -24.03 -5.28
C GLU A 270 1.53 -22.70 -5.32
N THR A 271 2.23 -21.58 -5.45
CA THR A 271 1.64 -20.23 -5.35
C THR A 271 1.61 -19.48 -6.69
N TRP A 272 2.56 -19.73 -7.61
CA TRP A 272 2.60 -19.04 -8.89
C TRP A 272 1.45 -19.45 -9.81
N GLY A 273 0.75 -18.44 -10.36
CA GLY A 273 -0.38 -18.63 -11.27
C GLY A 273 -1.58 -19.26 -10.57
N LYS A 274 -1.62 -19.25 -9.23
CA LYS A 274 -2.77 -19.72 -8.44
C LYS A 274 -3.56 -18.53 -7.95
N ARG A 275 -4.87 -18.75 -7.78
CA ARG A 275 -5.77 -17.77 -7.17
C ARG A 275 -5.71 -17.90 -5.66
N ALA A 276 -5.65 -16.78 -4.94
CA ALA A 276 -5.72 -16.72 -3.48
C ALA A 276 -6.19 -15.35 -3.02
N GLU A 277 -6.87 -15.26 -1.88
CA GLU A 277 -7.39 -14.00 -1.32
C GLU A 277 -6.26 -13.09 -0.86
N TRP A 278 -5.14 -13.69 -0.48
CA TRP A 278 -3.92 -13.00 -0.11
C TRP A 278 -2.71 -13.90 -0.38
N CYS A 279 -1.56 -13.26 -0.57
CA CYS A 279 -0.25 -13.90 -0.64
C CYS A 279 0.70 -13.15 0.30
N ASP A 280 1.46 -13.89 1.09
CA ASP A 280 2.45 -13.36 2.03
C ASP A 280 3.84 -13.85 1.66
N TYR A 281 4.81 -12.93 1.72
CA TYR A 281 6.22 -13.20 1.49
C TYR A 281 7.01 -12.73 2.70
N TYR A 282 7.54 -13.67 3.46
CA TYR A 282 8.29 -13.40 4.68
C TYR A 282 9.69 -14.00 4.66
N GLY A 283 10.58 -13.42 5.45
CA GLY A 283 11.98 -13.84 5.52
C GLY A 283 12.79 -12.99 6.49
N PRO A 284 14.07 -13.30 6.68
CA PRO A 284 14.93 -12.58 7.59
C PRO A 284 15.35 -11.21 7.05
N VAL A 285 15.42 -10.23 7.95
CA VAL A 285 16.11 -8.96 7.80
C VAL A 285 16.95 -8.71 9.07
N PRO A 286 17.87 -7.72 9.11
CA PRO A 286 18.51 -7.37 10.37
C PRO A 286 17.45 -7.04 11.44
N GLY A 287 17.54 -7.69 12.61
CA GLY A 287 16.59 -7.56 13.72
C GLY A 287 15.56 -8.68 13.84
N GLY A 288 15.28 -9.45 12.77
CA GLY A 288 14.40 -10.62 12.85
C GLY A 288 13.68 -10.96 11.56
N THR A 289 12.69 -11.86 11.65
CA THR A 289 11.82 -12.21 10.52
C THR A 289 10.68 -11.20 10.39
N VAL A 290 10.41 -10.78 9.17
CA VAL A 290 9.32 -9.86 8.79
C VAL A 290 8.61 -10.39 7.56
N GLY A 291 7.38 -9.93 7.30
CA GLY A 291 6.57 -10.35 6.15
C GLY A 291 5.86 -9.19 5.48
N ILE A 292 5.60 -9.35 4.19
CA ILE A 292 4.75 -8.48 3.39
C ILE A 292 3.60 -9.31 2.86
N CYS A 293 2.38 -8.99 3.27
CA CYS A 293 1.17 -9.62 2.77
C CYS A 293 0.40 -8.65 1.87
N ILE A 294 0.11 -9.09 0.65
CA ILE A 294 -0.81 -8.39 -0.26
C ILE A 294 -2.16 -9.10 -0.19
N MET A 295 -3.21 -8.35 0.07
CA MET A 295 -4.58 -8.85 0.14
C MET A 295 -5.39 -8.28 -1.02
N ASP A 296 -6.00 -9.16 -1.80
CA ASP A 296 -6.86 -8.76 -2.90
C ASP A 296 -8.23 -8.32 -2.37
N ASN A 297 -8.78 -7.23 -2.91
CA ASN A 297 -10.07 -6.74 -2.45
C ASN A 297 -11.19 -7.57 -3.11
N PRO A 298 -12.18 -8.10 -2.37
CA PRO A 298 -13.32 -8.83 -2.95
C PRO A 298 -14.13 -8.09 -4.01
N ALA A 299 -14.03 -6.75 -4.03
CA ALA A 299 -14.67 -5.91 -5.05
C ALA A 299 -13.85 -5.76 -6.34
N ASN A 300 -12.61 -6.26 -6.38
CA ASN A 300 -11.77 -6.20 -7.57
C ASN A 300 -12.30 -7.11 -8.68
N HIS A 301 -12.06 -6.69 -9.92
CA HIS A 301 -12.32 -7.55 -11.07
C HIS A 301 -11.47 -8.82 -10.96
N CYS A 302 -12.06 -9.98 -11.31
CA CYS A 302 -11.43 -11.30 -11.21
C CYS A 302 -11.04 -11.76 -9.81
N TYR A 303 -11.55 -11.16 -8.72
CA TYR A 303 -11.28 -11.62 -7.36
C TYR A 303 -11.61 -13.11 -7.14
N PRO A 304 -10.76 -13.86 -6.41
CA PRO A 304 -9.37 -13.51 -6.08
C PRO A 304 -8.48 -13.56 -7.33
N THR A 305 -7.55 -12.63 -7.46
CA THR A 305 -6.60 -12.54 -8.59
C THR A 305 -5.69 -13.77 -8.69
N TYR A 306 -5.05 -13.93 -9.85
CA TYR A 306 -3.93 -14.87 -10.02
C TYR A 306 -2.63 -14.22 -9.57
N TRP A 307 -1.86 -14.90 -8.73
CA TRP A 307 -0.62 -14.36 -8.18
C TRP A 307 0.59 -14.63 -9.09
N HIS A 308 1.35 -13.58 -9.41
CA HIS A 308 2.66 -13.70 -10.04
C HIS A 308 3.75 -13.54 -8.98
N VAL A 309 4.14 -14.68 -8.40
CA VAL A 309 5.21 -14.75 -7.40
C VAL A 309 6.43 -15.53 -7.90
N ARG A 310 7.61 -15.17 -7.38
CA ARG A 310 8.89 -15.79 -7.72
C ARG A 310 9.77 -15.95 -6.49
N ASN A 311 10.50 -17.05 -6.44
CA ASN A 311 11.47 -17.36 -5.39
C ASN A 311 12.61 -16.34 -5.31
N TYR A 312 12.88 -15.62 -6.40
CA TYR A 312 13.84 -14.52 -6.40
C TYR A 312 13.30 -13.22 -5.77
N GLY A 313 12.12 -13.21 -5.17
CA GLY A 313 11.64 -12.10 -4.36
C GLY A 313 10.53 -11.23 -4.97
N LEU A 314 10.00 -11.60 -6.14
CA LEU A 314 8.86 -10.89 -6.74
C LEU A 314 7.53 -11.42 -6.19
N MET A 315 6.60 -10.52 -5.90
CA MET A 315 5.19 -10.85 -5.62
C MET A 315 4.27 -9.76 -6.18
N THR A 316 3.27 -10.14 -6.97
CA THR A 316 2.23 -9.26 -7.50
C THR A 316 0.91 -9.95 -7.77
#